data_AF-A0A958BRN7-F1
#
_entry.id   AF-A0A958BRN7-F1
#
_cell.length_a   1.000
_cell.length_b   1.000
_cell.length_c   1.000
_cell.angle_alpha   90.00
_cell.angle_beta   90.00
_cell.angle_gamma   90.00
#
_symmetry.space_group_name_H-M   'P 1'
#
loop_
_entity.id
_entity.type
_entity.pdbx_description
1 polymer ?
#
loop_
_entity_poly.entity_id
_entity_poly.type
_entity_poly.pdbx_seq_one_letter_code
_entity_poly.pdbx_strand_id
1 'polypeptide(L)'
;MYRTILDHLSPYHPQLPSTDDSVGLIAAGEIFVAYEETLPPDQQSPLLPDIRQLLQQCIPSQQAFQASEAQRTIASETVKRLDEQAKTFIRKLHHKLHLELFDTPEAAEQWGFQVKQSTRTILLPQKLPKRLALLNAYIAKEESRPPEERFTAPDLAEVTRLRDELKTNLAIRRSSRSRRKASYSARAVALKKLYECLRVAGSLIIIKHFDHTITTEMAKWGFEVTKRSAKKKTVEAAPAANGSEGGEER
;
A
#
# COMPACT_ATOMS: atom_id res chain seq x y z
N MET A 1 2.15 -32.53 -12.76
CA MET A 1 1.14 -31.51 -13.12
C MET A 1 -0.15 -32.25 -13.41
N TYR A 2 -1.00 -32.49 -12.41
CA TYR A 2 -2.27 -33.20 -12.61
C TYR A 2 -3.26 -32.22 -13.25
N ARG A 3 -3.56 -32.41 -14.54
CA ARG A 3 -4.64 -31.68 -15.21
C ARG A 3 -5.93 -32.40 -14.83
N THR A 4 -6.47 -32.07 -13.65
CA THR A 4 -7.80 -32.54 -13.25
C THR A 4 -8.76 -32.04 -14.31
N ILE A 5 -9.30 -32.96 -15.13
CA ILE A 5 -10.38 -32.65 -16.06
C ILE A 5 -11.62 -32.48 -15.18
N LEU A 6 -11.74 -31.31 -14.55
CA LEU A 6 -12.96 -30.89 -13.88
C LEU A 6 -14.05 -30.85 -14.94
N ASP A 7 -15.23 -31.39 -14.60
CA ASP A 7 -16.32 -31.56 -15.54
C ASP A 7 -16.60 -30.25 -16.30
N HIS A 8 -16.32 -30.28 -17.60
CA HIS A 8 -16.52 -29.15 -18.49
C HIS A 8 -18.00 -29.01 -18.88
N LEU A 9 -18.84 -29.99 -18.52
CA LEU A 9 -20.28 -30.01 -18.75
C LEU A 9 -21.07 -29.47 -17.54
N SER A 10 -20.45 -29.32 -16.36
CA SER A 10 -21.14 -28.75 -15.21
C SER A 10 -21.63 -27.32 -15.51
N PRO A 11 -22.89 -26.98 -15.17
CA PRO A 11 -23.45 -25.67 -15.41
C PRO A 11 -22.89 -24.59 -14.46
N TYR A 12 -21.95 -24.94 -13.58
CA TYR A 12 -21.39 -24.04 -12.58
C TYR A 12 -19.87 -23.85 -12.74
N HIS A 13 -19.37 -22.74 -12.20
CA HIS A 13 -17.93 -22.46 -12.12
C HIS A 13 -17.61 -21.91 -10.72
N PRO A 14 -16.74 -22.57 -9.92
CA PRO A 14 -16.30 -22.03 -8.66
C PRO A 14 -15.23 -20.97 -8.93
N GLN A 15 -15.35 -19.84 -8.25
CA GLN A 15 -14.49 -18.70 -8.36
C GLN A 15 -13.98 -18.33 -6.97
N LEU A 16 -12.68 -18.08 -6.89
CA LEU A 16 -12.07 -17.48 -5.72
C LEU A 16 -11.90 -15.97 -5.97
N PRO A 17 -11.97 -15.14 -4.93
CA PRO A 17 -11.52 -13.77 -5.00
C PRO A 17 -10.09 -13.69 -5.56
N SER A 18 -9.80 -12.67 -6.36
CA SER A 18 -8.46 -12.49 -6.92
C SER A 18 -7.45 -12.14 -5.83
N THR A 19 -6.16 -12.28 -6.13
CA THR A 19 -5.10 -11.85 -5.20
C THR A 19 -5.07 -10.35 -4.93
N ASP A 20 -5.74 -9.55 -5.77
CA ASP A 20 -5.90 -8.11 -5.56
C ASP A 20 -7.01 -7.80 -4.54
N ASP A 21 -8.03 -8.65 -4.47
CA ASP A 21 -9.03 -8.63 -3.40
C ASP A 21 -8.53 -9.41 -2.17
N SER A 22 -7.53 -8.82 -1.50
CA SER A 22 -6.93 -9.38 -0.29
C SER A 22 -7.94 -9.67 0.83
N VAL A 23 -9.00 -8.87 0.95
CA VAL A 23 -10.00 -9.02 2.01
C VAL A 23 -10.91 -10.20 1.68
N GLY A 24 -11.44 -10.26 0.45
CA GLY A 24 -12.25 -11.38 0.00
C GLY A 24 -11.49 -12.70 0.06
N LEU A 25 -10.21 -12.72 -0.36
CA LEU A 25 -9.43 -13.97 -0.37
C LEU A 25 -9.13 -14.49 1.04
N ILE A 26 -8.80 -13.60 1.99
CA ILE A 26 -8.62 -14.00 3.40
C ILE A 26 -9.94 -14.52 3.96
N ALA A 27 -11.05 -13.82 3.73
CA ALA A 27 -12.37 -14.24 4.20
C ALA A 27 -12.77 -15.61 3.61
N ALA A 28 -12.50 -15.86 2.33
CA ALA A 28 -12.73 -17.16 1.70
C ALA A 28 -11.93 -18.28 2.38
N GLY A 29 -10.66 -18.01 2.73
CA GLY A 29 -9.85 -18.95 3.50
C GLY A 29 -10.36 -19.20 4.93
N GLU A 30 -10.83 -18.16 5.63
CA GLU A 30 -11.44 -18.30 6.96
C GLU A 30 -12.73 -19.13 6.90
N ILE A 31 -13.59 -18.88 5.92
CA ILE A 31 -14.81 -19.68 5.67
C ILE A 31 -14.46 -21.13 5.38
N PHE A 32 -13.45 -21.37 4.53
CA PHE A 32 -12.96 -22.71 4.23
C PHE A 32 -12.56 -23.47 5.51
N VAL A 33 -11.72 -22.85 6.34
CA VAL A 33 -11.24 -23.45 7.60
C VAL A 33 -12.40 -23.72 8.54
N ALA A 34 -13.29 -22.74 8.73
CA ALA A 34 -14.43 -22.87 9.61
C ALA A 34 -15.36 -24.01 9.19
N TYR A 35 -15.62 -24.17 7.89
CA TYR A 35 -16.48 -25.24 7.40
C TYR A 35 -15.80 -26.62 7.51
N GLU A 36 -14.53 -26.74 7.11
CA GLU A 36 -13.76 -27.98 7.23
C GLU A 36 -13.66 -28.47 8.68
N GLU A 37 -13.57 -27.57 9.65
CA GLU A 37 -13.59 -27.92 11.07
C GLU A 37 -14.91 -28.54 11.55
N THR A 38 -16.01 -28.33 10.84
CA THR A 38 -17.30 -28.98 11.14
C THR A 38 -17.37 -30.41 10.61
N LEU A 39 -16.47 -30.79 9.69
CA LEU A 39 -16.47 -32.11 9.07
C LEU A 39 -15.71 -33.12 9.95
N PRO A 40 -16.12 -34.40 9.92
CA PRO A 40 -15.34 -35.49 10.50
C PRO A 40 -13.89 -35.51 9.98
N PRO A 41 -12.88 -35.89 10.79
CA PRO A 41 -11.47 -35.81 10.41
C PRO A 41 -11.10 -36.57 9.11
N ASP A 42 -11.78 -37.69 8.83
CA ASP A 42 -11.63 -38.47 7.60
C ASP A 42 -12.22 -37.78 6.36
N GLN A 43 -13.16 -36.86 6.57
CA GLN A 43 -13.81 -36.06 5.54
C GLN A 43 -13.10 -34.73 5.28
N GLN A 44 -12.26 -34.29 6.22
CA GLN A 44 -11.47 -33.06 6.07
C GLN A 44 -10.50 -33.12 4.88
N SER A 45 -10.20 -31.94 4.34
CA SER A 45 -9.18 -31.72 3.32
C SER A 45 -7.79 -31.90 3.94
N PRO A 46 -6.88 -32.63 3.28
CA PRO A 46 -5.49 -32.75 3.75
C PRO A 46 -4.74 -31.40 3.73
N LEU A 47 -5.27 -30.39 3.02
CA LEU A 47 -4.70 -29.04 2.95
C LEU A 47 -5.16 -28.11 4.08
N LEU A 48 -6.05 -28.57 4.97
CA LEU A 48 -6.54 -27.76 6.09
C LEU A 48 -5.40 -27.18 6.96
N PRO A 49 -4.34 -27.94 7.34
CA PRO A 49 -3.22 -27.38 8.10
C PRO A 49 -2.46 -26.27 7.37
N ASP A 50 -2.20 -26.47 6.06
CA ASP A 50 -1.48 -25.50 5.23
C ASP A 50 -2.28 -24.19 5.06
N ILE A 51 -3.59 -24.30 4.85
CA ILE A 51 -4.48 -23.12 4.71
C ILE A 51 -4.51 -22.33 6.02
N ARG A 52 -4.62 -23.00 7.18
CA ARG A 52 -4.52 -22.33 8.50
C ARG A 52 -3.19 -21.60 8.66
N GLN A 53 -2.08 -22.26 8.33
CA GLN A 53 -0.75 -21.64 8.43
C GLN A 53 -0.62 -20.43 7.49
N LEU A 54 -1.16 -20.51 6.27
CA LEU A 54 -1.14 -19.41 5.32
C LEU A 54 -2.02 -18.24 5.78
N LEU A 55 -3.17 -18.49 6.41
CA LEU A 55 -3.99 -17.43 7.02
C LEU A 55 -3.25 -16.73 8.17
N GLN A 56 -2.55 -17.48 9.02
CA GLN A 56 -1.68 -16.92 10.07
C GLN A 56 -0.56 -16.02 9.51
N GLN A 57 -0.19 -16.15 8.23
CA GLN A 57 0.75 -15.25 7.55
C GLN A 57 0.03 -14.09 6.84
N CYS A 58 -1.09 -14.38 6.17
CA CYS A 58 -1.82 -13.40 5.37
C CYS A 58 -2.43 -12.28 6.23
N ILE A 59 -3.10 -12.63 7.34
CA ILE A 59 -3.76 -11.67 8.22
C ILE A 59 -2.78 -10.61 8.76
N PRO A 60 -1.66 -10.97 9.43
CA PRO A 60 -0.71 -9.96 9.91
C PRO A 60 -0.02 -9.21 8.77
N SER A 61 0.21 -9.85 7.61
CA SER A 61 0.80 -9.15 6.45
C SER A 61 -0.13 -8.06 5.88
N GLN A 62 -1.44 -8.31 5.87
CA GLN A 62 -2.46 -7.35 5.46
C GLN A 62 -2.55 -6.19 6.47
N GLN A 63 -2.59 -6.50 7.76
CA GLN A 63 -2.59 -5.49 8.83
C GLN A 63 -1.33 -4.61 8.79
N ALA A 64 -0.15 -5.22 8.62
CA ALA A 64 1.11 -4.51 8.50
C ALA A 64 1.15 -3.59 7.27
N PHE A 65 0.57 -4.03 6.14
CA PHE A 65 0.42 -3.20 4.95
C PHE A 65 -0.50 -2.00 5.22
N GLN A 66 -1.69 -2.21 5.79
CA GLN A 66 -2.64 -1.14 6.13
C GLN A 66 -2.03 -0.13 7.11
N ALA A 67 -1.38 -0.61 8.18
CA ALA A 67 -0.69 0.24 9.14
C ALA A 67 0.42 1.09 8.48
N SER A 68 1.16 0.52 7.51
CA SER A 68 2.19 1.24 6.78
C SER A 68 1.65 2.35 5.87
N GLU A 69 0.45 2.16 5.30
CA GLU A 69 -0.25 3.20 4.54
C GLU A 69 -0.76 4.33 5.45
N ALA A 70 -1.38 3.97 6.58
CA ALA A 70 -1.85 4.94 7.56
C ALA A 70 -0.69 5.80 8.09
N GLN A 71 0.41 5.16 8.51
CA GLN A 71 1.60 5.85 9.00
C GLN A 71 2.22 6.78 7.95
N ARG A 72 2.17 6.42 6.66
CA ARG A 72 2.65 7.29 5.57
C ARG A 72 1.84 8.58 5.50
N THR A 73 0.51 8.48 5.54
CA THR A 73 -0.38 9.63 5.48
C THR A 73 -0.12 10.56 6.67
N ILE A 74 -0.10 9.99 7.88
CA ILE A 74 0.17 10.72 9.13
C ILE A 74 1.54 11.42 9.07
N ALA A 75 2.60 10.71 8.68
CA ALA A 75 3.94 11.28 8.59
C ALA A 75 4.03 12.40 7.55
N SER A 76 3.33 12.27 6.42
CA SER A 76 3.30 13.29 5.37
C SER A 76 2.60 14.56 5.85
N GLU A 77 1.45 14.43 6.51
CA GLU A 77 0.71 15.56 7.09
C GLU A 77 1.48 16.22 8.22
N THR A 78 2.10 15.43 9.08
CA THR A 78 2.94 15.92 10.18
C THR A 78 4.11 16.74 9.65
N VAL A 79 4.84 16.26 8.63
CA VAL A 79 5.93 17.04 8.01
C VAL A 79 5.41 18.36 7.42
N LYS A 80 4.25 18.36 6.76
CA LYS A 80 3.65 19.60 6.21
C LYS A 80 3.35 20.61 7.32
N ARG A 81 2.68 20.16 8.39
CA ARG A 81 2.34 21.00 9.54
C ARG A 81 3.60 21.59 10.20
N LEU A 82 4.60 20.75 10.44
CA LEU A 82 5.87 21.18 11.04
C LEU A 82 6.65 22.13 10.12
N ASP A 83 6.60 21.92 8.80
CA ASP A 83 7.25 22.83 7.84
C ASP A 83 6.58 24.22 7.84
N GLU A 84 5.25 24.30 7.95
CA GLU A 84 4.54 25.58 8.10
C GLU A 84 4.86 26.28 9.42
N GLN A 85 4.96 25.53 10.51
CA GLN A 85 5.43 26.06 11.80
C GLN A 85 6.86 26.61 11.67
N ALA A 86 7.75 25.87 11.01
CA ALA A 86 9.13 26.31 10.77
C ALA A 86 9.20 27.55 9.88
N LYS A 87 8.35 27.68 8.86
CA LYS A 87 8.27 28.92 8.05
C LYS A 87 7.87 30.12 8.89
N THR A 88 6.82 29.97 9.70
CA THR A 88 6.35 31.04 10.59
C THR A 88 7.45 31.45 11.57
N PHE A 89 8.14 30.46 12.13
CA PHE A 89 9.27 30.67 13.02
C PHE A 89 10.40 31.44 12.35
N ILE A 90 10.85 30.97 11.18
CA ILE A 90 11.97 31.57 10.45
C ILE A 90 11.64 32.99 10.01
N ARG A 91 10.38 33.30 9.70
CA ARG A 91 9.94 34.69 9.41
C ARG A 91 10.07 35.60 10.64
N LYS A 92 9.69 35.13 11.83
CA LYS A 92 9.86 35.90 13.07
C LYS A 92 11.34 36.17 13.36
N LEU A 93 12.18 35.14 13.22
CA LEU A 93 13.62 35.25 13.38
C LEU A 93 14.24 36.21 12.35
N HIS A 94 13.85 36.08 11.09
CA HIS A 94 14.29 36.95 10.00
C HIS A 94 13.97 38.41 10.29
N HIS A 95 12.74 38.72 10.72
CA HIS A 95 12.35 40.07 11.09
C HIS A 95 13.20 40.63 12.24
N LYS A 96 13.43 39.82 13.28
CA LYS A 96 14.25 40.22 14.43
C LYS A 96 15.69 40.52 14.03
N LEU A 97 16.34 39.61 13.31
CA LEU A 97 17.71 39.79 12.83
C LEU A 97 17.83 40.97 11.86
N HIS A 98 16.80 41.22 11.04
CA HIS A 98 16.80 42.39 10.16
C HIS A 98 16.79 43.71 10.94
N LEU A 99 16.15 43.76 12.12
CA LEU A 99 16.15 44.95 12.96
C LEU A 99 17.49 45.11 13.70
N GLU A 100 18.03 44.03 14.23
CA GLU A 100 19.26 44.06 15.04
C GLU A 100 20.53 44.21 14.21
N LEU A 101 20.54 43.63 13.01
CA LEU A 101 21.68 43.64 12.08
C LEU A 101 21.45 44.60 10.91
N PHE A 102 20.61 45.63 11.10
CA PHE A 102 20.25 46.56 10.02
C PHE A 102 21.48 47.19 9.35
N ASP A 103 22.48 47.61 10.14
CA ASP A 103 23.71 48.23 9.63
C ASP A 103 24.74 47.20 9.11
N THR A 104 24.61 45.94 9.54
CA THR A 104 25.56 44.85 9.26
C THR A 104 24.85 43.55 8.82
N PRO A 105 24.06 43.58 7.73
CA PRO A 105 23.26 42.43 7.31
C PRO A 105 24.09 41.18 7.00
N GLU A 106 25.37 41.34 6.64
CA GLU A 106 26.32 40.24 6.42
C GLU A 106 26.51 39.37 7.68
N ALA A 107 26.34 39.94 8.88
CA ALA A 107 26.42 39.18 10.13
C ALA A 107 25.30 38.13 10.26
N ALA A 108 24.21 38.24 9.48
CA ALA A 108 23.14 37.25 9.46
C ALA A 108 23.60 35.89 8.90
N GLU A 109 24.70 35.83 8.16
CA GLU A 109 25.27 34.56 7.68
C GLU A 109 25.76 33.67 8.83
N GLN A 110 26.21 34.27 9.94
CA GLN A 110 26.58 33.52 11.15
C GLN A 110 25.38 32.81 11.81
N TRP A 111 24.17 33.27 11.51
CA TRP A 111 22.90 32.69 11.95
C TRP A 111 22.32 31.70 10.94
N GLY A 112 23.05 31.43 9.84
CA GLY A 112 22.65 30.51 8.78
C GLY A 112 21.71 31.10 7.72
N PHE A 113 21.47 32.42 7.75
CA PHE A 113 20.77 33.09 6.65
C PHE A 113 21.69 33.29 5.45
N GLN A 114 21.12 33.40 4.25
CA GLN A 114 21.86 33.81 3.07
C GLN A 114 21.66 35.32 2.87
N VAL A 115 22.73 36.06 2.57
CA VAL A 115 22.64 37.50 2.31
C VAL A 115 22.90 37.77 0.83
N LYS A 116 21.98 38.50 0.19
CA LYS A 116 22.21 38.96 -1.18
C LYS A 116 23.11 40.19 -1.14
N GLN A 117 24.40 39.99 -1.43
CA GLN A 117 25.42 41.04 -1.32
C GLN A 117 25.09 42.31 -2.13
N SER A 118 24.53 42.16 -3.33
CA SER A 118 24.21 43.32 -4.20
C SER A 118 23.16 44.27 -3.61
N THR A 119 22.25 43.76 -2.78
CA THR A 119 21.16 44.56 -2.16
C THR A 119 21.25 44.58 -0.64
N ARG A 120 22.32 43.99 -0.07
CA ARG A 120 22.54 43.80 1.37
C ARG A 120 21.29 43.29 2.11
N THR A 121 20.57 42.35 1.48
CA THR A 121 19.28 41.85 2.00
C THR A 121 19.40 40.42 2.52
N ILE A 122 18.89 40.18 3.73
CA ILE A 122 18.79 38.83 4.33
C ILE A 122 17.67 38.06 3.61
N LEU A 123 17.97 36.86 3.10
CA LEU A 123 17.04 36.04 2.31
C LEU A 123 16.38 34.94 3.13
N LEU A 124 15.08 34.71 2.88
CA LEU A 124 14.33 33.60 3.48
C LEU A 124 14.59 32.27 2.74
N PRO A 125 14.83 31.17 3.47
CA PRO A 125 15.01 29.84 2.88
C PRO A 125 13.71 29.26 2.29
N GLN A 126 13.73 28.92 0.99
CA GLN A 126 12.55 28.46 0.25
C GLN A 126 12.26 26.96 0.37
N LYS A 127 13.29 26.12 0.57
CA LYS A 127 13.15 24.65 0.61
C LYS A 127 13.34 24.12 2.03
N LEU A 128 12.61 23.06 2.40
CA LEU A 128 12.71 22.42 3.72
C LEU A 128 14.15 22.05 4.14
N PRO A 129 15.01 21.48 3.27
CA PRO A 129 16.40 21.22 3.64
C PRO A 129 17.18 22.49 4.03
N LYS A 130 16.92 23.62 3.34
CA LYS A 130 17.53 24.91 3.68
C LYS A 130 16.98 25.45 5.00
N ARG A 131 15.68 25.30 5.24
CA ARG A 131 15.06 25.68 6.53
C ARG A 131 15.66 24.89 7.69
N LEU A 132 15.81 23.58 7.54
CA LEU A 132 16.46 22.74 8.55
C LEU A 132 17.91 23.11 8.80
N ALA A 133 18.68 23.41 7.74
CA ALA A 133 20.05 23.90 7.88
C ALA A 133 20.11 25.21 8.68
N LEU A 134 19.20 26.14 8.39
CA LEU A 134 19.08 27.40 9.13
C LEU A 134 18.70 27.17 10.60
N LEU A 135 17.71 26.32 10.89
CA LEU A 135 17.35 26.00 12.28
C LEU A 135 18.52 25.38 13.05
N ASN A 136 19.32 24.51 12.42
CA ASN A 136 20.52 23.97 13.04
C ASN A 136 21.55 25.07 13.36
N ALA A 137 21.83 25.96 12.40
CA ALA A 137 22.79 27.05 12.57
C ALA A 137 22.32 28.05 13.64
N TYR A 138 21.04 28.41 13.63
CA TYR A 138 20.43 29.26 14.65
C TYR A 138 20.59 28.68 16.06
N ILE A 139 20.23 27.41 16.25
CA ILE A 139 20.34 26.76 17.56
C ILE A 139 21.78 26.71 18.03
N ALA A 140 22.72 26.32 17.16
CA ALA A 140 24.13 26.29 17.52
C ALA A 140 24.66 27.68 17.90
N LYS A 141 24.21 28.74 17.20
CA LYS A 141 24.59 30.12 17.51
C LYS A 141 24.00 30.57 18.85
N GLU A 142 22.72 30.33 19.11
CA GLU A 142 22.08 30.66 20.40
C GLU A 142 22.71 29.90 21.58
N GLU A 143 23.00 28.60 21.41
CA GLU A 143 23.66 27.79 22.43
C GLU A 143 25.07 28.30 22.76
N SER A 144 25.77 28.88 21.77
CA SER A 144 27.10 29.48 21.97
C SER A 144 27.08 30.83 22.70
N ARG A 145 25.91 31.47 22.84
CA ARG A 145 25.76 32.75 23.54
C ARG A 145 25.52 32.53 25.04
N PRO A 146 25.99 33.44 25.90
CA PRO A 146 25.60 33.48 27.31
C PRO A 146 24.07 33.54 27.44
N PRO A 147 23.45 32.84 28.42
CA PRO A 147 21.99 32.77 28.56
C PRO A 147 21.28 34.14 28.57
N GLU A 148 21.91 35.15 29.18
CA GLU A 148 21.45 36.53 29.27
C GLU A 148 21.45 37.29 27.94
N GLU A 149 22.25 36.87 26.97
CA GLU A 149 22.33 37.47 25.63
C GLU A 149 21.47 36.73 24.58
N ARG A 150 20.83 35.63 24.98
CA ARG A 150 20.01 34.80 24.09
C ARG A 150 18.73 35.51 23.68
N PHE A 151 18.24 35.15 22.51
CA PHE A 151 16.94 35.64 22.09
C PHE A 151 15.81 35.01 22.90
N THR A 152 15.06 35.85 23.60
CA THR A 152 13.86 35.46 24.37
C THR A 152 12.68 35.06 23.50
N ALA A 153 12.57 35.66 22.32
CA ALA A 153 11.56 35.34 21.34
C ALA A 153 12.21 35.23 19.96
N PRO A 154 12.07 34.09 19.26
CA PRO A 154 11.41 32.86 19.72
C PRO A 154 12.24 31.99 20.70
N ASP A 155 11.56 31.25 21.59
CA ASP A 155 12.19 30.40 22.61
C ASP A 155 13.05 29.27 22.00
N LEU A 156 14.30 29.16 22.46
CA LEU A 156 15.30 28.18 22.02
C LEU A 156 14.78 26.73 22.16
N ALA A 157 14.04 26.43 23.22
CA ALA A 157 13.51 25.09 23.46
C ALA A 157 12.46 24.70 22.41
N GLU A 158 11.58 25.62 22.03
CA GLU A 158 10.58 25.38 20.98
C GLU A 158 11.22 25.12 19.62
N VAL A 159 12.29 25.84 19.28
CA VAL A 159 13.03 25.65 18.01
C VAL A 159 13.69 24.30 17.95
N THR A 160 14.32 23.92 19.06
CA THR A 160 15.03 22.66 19.25
C THR A 160 14.04 21.51 19.05
N ARG A 161 12.91 21.56 19.75
CA ARG A 161 11.82 20.61 19.57
C ARG A 161 11.34 20.54 18.12
N LEU A 162 11.04 21.68 17.49
CA LEU A 162 10.54 21.74 16.11
C LEU A 162 11.53 21.15 15.10
N ARG A 163 12.82 21.48 15.22
CA ARG A 163 13.89 20.90 14.40
C ARG A 163 13.93 19.38 14.56
N ASP A 164 13.90 18.90 15.80
CA ASP A 164 14.06 17.47 16.09
C ASP A 164 12.85 16.67 15.65
N GLU A 165 11.64 17.21 15.81
CA GLU A 165 10.41 16.65 15.25
C GLU A 165 10.46 16.60 13.72
N LEU A 166 10.93 17.66 13.04
CA LEU A 166 11.10 17.67 11.59
C LEU A 166 12.10 16.61 11.11
N LYS A 167 13.26 16.51 11.77
CA LYS A 167 14.29 15.50 11.45
C LYS A 167 13.73 14.09 11.61
N THR A 168 13.07 13.83 12.74
CA THR A 168 12.47 12.53 13.06
C THR A 168 11.41 12.15 12.02
N ASN A 169 10.48 13.05 11.71
CA ASN A 169 9.41 12.77 10.76
C ASN A 169 9.91 12.61 9.30
N LEU A 170 10.98 13.32 8.91
CA LEU A 170 11.65 13.09 7.63
C LEU A 170 12.32 11.71 7.56
N ALA A 171 12.97 11.27 8.64
CA ALA A 171 13.55 9.94 8.73
C ALA A 171 12.48 8.84 8.67
N ILE A 172 11.38 9.02 9.41
CA ILE A 172 10.19 8.16 9.33
C ILE A 172 9.71 8.08 7.88
N ARG A 173 9.46 9.22 7.22
CA ARG A 173 9.00 9.27 5.82
C ARG A 173 9.92 8.53 4.85
N ARG A 174 11.25 8.64 5.00
CA ARG A 174 12.22 7.90 4.18
C ARG A 174 12.10 6.40 4.40
N SER A 175 12.06 5.96 5.65
CA SER A 175 11.94 4.54 6.01
C SER A 175 10.56 3.94 5.67
N SER A 176 9.50 4.74 5.63
CA SER A 176 8.16 4.26 5.25
C SER A 176 8.11 3.76 3.80
N ARG A 177 8.92 4.32 2.89
CA ARG A 177 8.96 3.86 1.50
C ARG A 177 9.51 2.44 1.38
N SER A 178 10.62 2.14 2.06
CA SER A 178 11.20 0.79 2.06
C SER A 178 10.29 -0.20 2.78
N ARG A 179 9.73 0.18 3.93
CA ARG A 179 8.75 -0.64 4.67
C ARG A 179 7.54 -0.99 3.82
N ARG A 180 6.94 -0.03 3.10
CA ARG A 180 5.81 -0.29 2.19
C ARG A 180 6.14 -1.29 1.10
N LYS A 181 7.30 -1.15 0.46
CA LYS A 181 7.74 -2.08 -0.60
C LYS A 181 7.91 -3.50 -0.03
N ALA A 182 8.50 -3.63 1.14
CA ALA A 182 8.65 -4.90 1.83
C ALA A 182 7.29 -5.51 2.23
N SER A 183 6.41 -4.74 2.87
CA SER A 183 5.07 -5.18 3.28
C SER A 183 4.22 -5.58 2.09
N TYR A 184 4.24 -4.81 0.99
CA TYR A 184 3.53 -5.15 -0.24
C TYR A 184 4.03 -6.47 -0.83
N SER A 185 5.35 -6.66 -0.93
CA SER A 185 5.94 -7.89 -1.46
C SER A 185 5.61 -9.10 -0.58
N ALA A 186 5.74 -8.98 0.74
CA ALA A 186 5.41 -10.05 1.68
C ALA A 186 3.93 -10.43 1.58
N ARG A 187 3.04 -9.44 1.54
CA ARG A 187 1.60 -9.65 1.37
C ARG A 187 1.28 -10.34 0.04
N ALA A 188 1.83 -9.87 -1.07
CA ALA A 188 1.56 -10.45 -2.39
C ALA A 188 1.98 -11.92 -2.46
N VAL A 189 3.15 -12.27 -1.88
CA VAL A 189 3.61 -13.66 -1.81
C VAL A 189 2.68 -14.52 -0.94
N ALA A 190 2.28 -14.03 0.24
CA ALA A 190 1.39 -14.75 1.14
C ALA A 190 0.02 -15.01 0.49
N LEU A 191 -0.61 -13.97 -0.08
CA LEU A 191 -1.91 -14.08 -0.76
C LEU A 191 -1.85 -15.01 -1.97
N LYS A 192 -0.78 -14.96 -2.76
CA LYS A 192 -0.61 -15.88 -3.89
C LYS A 192 -0.55 -17.34 -3.43
N LYS A 193 0.19 -17.63 -2.36
CA LYS A 193 0.25 -19.00 -1.80
C LYS A 193 -1.10 -19.45 -1.28
N LEU A 194 -1.84 -18.58 -0.57
CA LEU A 194 -3.19 -18.88 -0.10
C LEU A 194 -4.14 -19.17 -1.26
N TYR A 195 -4.13 -18.32 -2.30
CA TYR A 195 -4.95 -18.50 -3.51
C TYR A 195 -4.68 -19.86 -4.18
N GLU A 196 -3.41 -20.19 -4.41
CA GLU A 196 -3.04 -21.46 -5.03
C GLU A 196 -3.45 -22.66 -4.18
N CYS A 197 -3.27 -22.58 -2.86
CA CYS A 197 -3.67 -23.63 -1.94
C CYS A 197 -5.20 -23.83 -1.92
N LEU A 198 -5.98 -22.75 -1.83
CA LEU A 198 -7.44 -22.80 -1.90
C LEU A 198 -7.94 -23.33 -3.25
N ARG A 199 -7.27 -22.99 -4.36
CA ARG A 199 -7.61 -23.52 -5.69
C ARG A 199 -7.42 -25.05 -5.76
N VAL A 200 -6.33 -25.57 -5.21
CA VAL A 200 -6.10 -27.01 -5.12
C VAL A 200 -7.12 -27.66 -4.19
N ALA A 201 -7.40 -27.05 -3.03
CA ALA A 201 -8.39 -27.55 -2.09
C ALA A 201 -9.80 -27.61 -2.70
N GLY A 202 -10.21 -26.59 -3.46
CA GLY A 202 -11.47 -26.61 -4.20
C GLY A 202 -11.56 -27.75 -5.22
N SER A 203 -10.44 -28.06 -5.89
CA SER A 203 -10.38 -29.21 -6.79
C SER A 203 -10.54 -30.54 -6.05
N LEU A 204 -9.90 -30.67 -4.87
CA LEU A 204 -10.03 -31.86 -4.03
C LEU A 204 -11.46 -32.02 -3.49
N ILE A 205 -12.12 -30.93 -3.12
CA ILE A 205 -13.53 -30.95 -2.67
C ILE A 205 -14.43 -31.47 -3.79
N ILE A 206 -14.27 -30.98 -5.03
CA ILE A 206 -15.08 -31.44 -6.16
C ILE A 206 -14.92 -32.96 -6.37
N ILE A 207 -13.70 -33.47 -6.26
CA ILE A 207 -13.42 -34.90 -6.41
C ILE A 207 -14.02 -35.70 -5.24
N LYS A 208 -13.77 -35.27 -3.99
CA LYS A 208 -14.08 -36.05 -2.78
C LYS A 208 -15.55 -35.97 -2.38
N HIS A 209 -16.15 -34.79 -2.48
CA HIS A 209 -17.49 -34.50 -1.93
C HIS A 209 -18.58 -34.43 -2.99
N PHE A 210 -18.22 -34.22 -4.26
CA PHE A 210 -19.20 -34.00 -5.32
C PHE A 210 -19.03 -34.89 -6.55
N ASP A 211 -18.29 -35.99 -6.43
CA ASP A 211 -18.08 -36.98 -7.50
C ASP A 211 -17.78 -36.31 -8.86
N HIS A 212 -16.77 -35.43 -8.86
CA HIS A 212 -16.31 -34.67 -10.01
C HIS A 212 -17.26 -33.60 -10.57
N THR A 213 -18.42 -33.36 -9.94
CA THR A 213 -19.43 -32.38 -10.38
C THR A 213 -19.33 -31.08 -9.59
N ILE A 214 -19.26 -29.92 -10.27
CA ILE A 214 -19.33 -28.61 -9.57
C ILE A 214 -20.79 -28.33 -9.19
N THR A 215 -21.02 -27.99 -7.92
CA THR A 215 -22.35 -27.64 -7.37
C THR A 215 -22.32 -26.28 -6.67
N THR A 216 -23.50 -25.71 -6.41
CA THR A 216 -23.65 -24.49 -5.61
C THR A 216 -23.21 -24.67 -4.15
N GLU A 217 -23.11 -25.92 -3.68
CA GLU A 217 -22.71 -26.21 -2.30
C GLU A 217 -21.26 -25.87 -2.02
N MET A 218 -20.41 -25.70 -3.04
CA MET A 218 -19.05 -25.19 -2.86
C MET A 218 -19.01 -23.82 -2.16
N ALA A 219 -20.11 -23.07 -2.16
CA ALA A 219 -20.24 -21.84 -1.37
C ALA A 219 -20.07 -22.06 0.14
N LYS A 220 -20.34 -23.27 0.66
CA LYS A 220 -20.08 -23.61 2.07
C LYS A 220 -18.60 -23.49 2.44
N TRP A 221 -17.70 -23.70 1.47
CA TRP A 221 -16.24 -23.55 1.61
C TRP A 221 -15.73 -22.17 1.19
N GLY A 222 -16.61 -21.19 0.99
CA GLY A 222 -16.22 -19.81 0.66
C GLY A 222 -15.93 -19.54 -0.82
N PHE A 223 -16.26 -20.49 -1.72
CA PHE A 223 -16.16 -20.26 -3.16
C PHE A 223 -17.39 -19.52 -3.69
N GLU A 224 -17.18 -18.52 -4.54
CA GLU A 224 -18.26 -17.91 -5.31
C GLU A 224 -18.63 -18.86 -6.45
N VAL A 225 -19.90 -19.28 -6.56
CA VAL A 225 -20.34 -20.21 -7.61
C VAL A 225 -21.22 -19.49 -8.61
N THR A 226 -20.75 -19.33 -9.83
CA THR A 226 -21.50 -18.68 -10.91
C THR A 226 -22.06 -19.72 -11.90
N LYS A 227 -23.25 -19.46 -12.46
CA LYS A 227 -23.80 -20.26 -13.56
C LYS A 227 -23.03 -19.95 -14.85
N ARG A 228 -22.63 -20.98 -15.58
CA ARG A 228 -22.07 -20.84 -16.93
C ARG A 228 -23.17 -20.31 -17.85
N SER A 229 -22.95 -19.14 -18.42
CA SER A 229 -23.77 -18.64 -19.51
C SER A 229 -23.56 -19.54 -20.73
N ALA A 230 -24.66 -20.16 -21.21
CA ALA A 230 -24.61 -20.98 -22.41
C ALA A 230 -24.08 -20.11 -23.57
N LYS A 231 -22.89 -20.41 -24.08
CA LYS A 231 -22.43 -19.86 -25.36
C LYS A 231 -23.46 -20.27 -26.41
N LYS A 232 -24.28 -19.33 -26.87
CA LYS A 232 -25.15 -19.52 -28.04
C LYS A 232 -24.23 -19.95 -29.18
N LYS A 233 -24.28 -21.22 -29.55
CA LYS A 233 -23.58 -21.75 -30.71
C LYS A 233 -24.29 -21.13 -31.92
N THR A 234 -23.76 -20.04 -32.46
CA THR A 234 -24.18 -19.55 -33.78
C THR A 234 -23.85 -20.67 -34.75
N VAL A 235 -24.88 -21.43 -35.16
CA VAL A 235 -24.76 -22.39 -36.24
C VAL A 235 -24.62 -21.55 -37.50
N GLU A 236 -23.38 -21.41 -37.96
CA GLU A 236 -23.06 -20.88 -39.29
C GLU A 236 -23.64 -21.89 -40.29
N ALA A 237 -24.76 -21.52 -40.91
CA ALA A 237 -25.37 -22.28 -41.98
C ALA A 237 -24.38 -22.35 -43.16
N ALA A 238 -24.08 -23.57 -43.61
CA ALA A 238 -23.20 -23.82 -44.74
C ALA A 238 -23.72 -23.09 -46.01
N PRO A 239 -22.84 -22.50 -46.84
CA PRO A 239 -23.25 -21.91 -48.10
C PRO A 239 -23.72 -23.01 -49.06
N ALA A 240 -24.91 -22.82 -49.64
CA ALA A 240 -25.45 -23.70 -50.66
C ALA A 240 -24.48 -23.77 -51.85
N ALA A 241 -24.02 -24.98 -52.16
CA ALA A 241 -23.23 -25.28 -53.34
C ALA A 241 -24.09 -25.05 -54.60
N ASN A 242 -23.70 -24.07 -55.40
CA ASN A 242 -24.22 -23.86 -56.74
C ASN A 242 -23.55 -24.91 -57.66
N GLY A 243 -24.24 -26.02 -57.90
CA GLY A 243 -23.88 -27.04 -58.87
C GLY A 243 -24.72 -26.87 -60.13
N SER A 244 -24.04 -26.58 -61.23
CA SER A 244 -24.56 -26.52 -62.59
C SER A 244 -24.93 -27.89 -63.16
N GLU A 245 -25.96 -27.96 -64.00
CA GLU A 245 -26.13 -28.87 -65.15
C GLU A 245 -27.13 -28.16 -66.08
N GLY A 246 -26.78 -27.74 -67.31
CA GLY A 246 -26.70 -28.59 -68.51
C GLY A 246 -28.11 -28.75 -69.10
N GLY A 247 -28.57 -28.02 -70.12
CA GLY A 247 -28.27 -28.24 -71.54
C GLY A 247 -29.58 -28.59 -72.29
N GLU A 248 -29.63 -28.35 -73.62
CA GLU A 248 -30.71 -28.72 -74.58
C GLU A 248 -31.96 -27.80 -74.60
N GLU A 249 -32.49 -27.28 -75.72
CA GLU A 249 -32.61 -27.78 -77.10
C GLU A 249 -32.65 -26.65 -78.17
N ARG A 250 -32.13 -27.00 -79.36
CA ARG A 250 -32.48 -26.65 -80.76
C ARG A 250 -33.16 -25.32 -81.12
#